data_AF-A0ABD0SPV8-F1
#
_entry.id   AF-A0ABD0SPV8-F1
#
_cell.length_a   1.000
_cell.length_b   1.000
_cell.length_c   1.000
_cell.angle_alpha   90.00
_cell.angle_beta   90.00
_cell.angle_gamma   90.00
#
_symmetry.space_group_name_H-M   'P 1'
#
loop_
_entity.id
_entity.type
_entity.pdbx_description
1 polymer ?
#
loop_
_entity_poly.entity_id
_entity_poly.type
_entity_poly.pdbx_seq_one_letter_code
_entity_poly.pdbx_strand_id
1 'polypeptide(L)'
;MVSQVNHVVSQAKMARAMLRPVLTSRLPLRAKLSVYKTYVRSRLTYAAPAWYSLCSPAQRSKLQVQQNVSLRVLTGAGRYVRNDVIARDLQIPSVEEFVVGLARRMFDRADHGPHRHLQNIAPLHTRPPDATGRPLPRDLLSDPTAEIEMPVQTASLAPQNTDDIPRPRFRVIPARP
;
A
#
# COMPACT_ATOMS: atom_id res chain seq x y z
N MET A 1 16.64 0.80 -5.79
CA MET A 1 15.47 1.39 -5.12
C MET A 1 15.83 2.48 -4.10
N VAL A 2 16.74 2.23 -3.14
CA VAL A 2 17.12 3.22 -2.10
C VAL A 2 17.58 4.57 -2.69
N SER A 3 18.38 4.55 -3.76
CA SER A 3 18.87 5.75 -4.43
C SER A 3 17.75 6.63 -4.99
N GLN A 4 16.74 6.02 -5.62
CA GLN A 4 15.60 6.72 -6.21
C GLN A 4 14.74 7.40 -5.15
N VAL A 5 14.40 6.69 -4.06
CA VAL A 5 13.60 7.28 -2.97
C VAL A 5 14.34 8.45 -2.33
N ASN A 6 15.64 8.30 -2.06
CA ASN A 6 16.46 9.38 -1.51
C ASN A 6 16.53 10.58 -2.46
N HIS A 7 16.64 10.34 -3.77
CA HIS A 7 16.62 11.39 -4.78
C HIS A 7 15.28 12.15 -4.78
N VAL A 8 14.15 11.44 -4.81
CA VAL A 8 12.80 12.03 -4.74
C VAL A 8 12.61 12.85 -3.46
N VAL A 9 13.05 12.32 -2.31
CA VAL A 9 13.01 13.02 -1.02
C VAL A 9 13.87 14.28 -1.05
N SER A 10 15.07 14.22 -1.63
CA SER A 10 15.95 15.38 -1.78
C SER A 10 15.32 16.46 -2.67
N GLN A 11 14.78 16.07 -3.83
CA GLN A 11 14.08 16.97 -4.75
C GLN A 11 12.89 17.66 -4.07
N ALA A 12 12.08 16.91 -3.32
CA ALA A 12 10.97 17.48 -2.56
C ALA A 12 11.43 18.43 -1.45
N LYS A 13 12.53 18.09 -0.75
CA LYS A 13 13.13 18.96 0.28
C LYS A 13 13.62 20.27 -0.32
N MET A 14 14.29 20.22 -1.47
CA MET A 14 14.73 21.41 -2.22
C MET A 14 13.54 22.26 -2.68
N ALA A 15 12.53 21.63 -3.28
CA ALA A 15 11.30 22.30 -3.71
C ALA A 15 10.61 23.04 -2.55
N ARG A 16 10.46 22.38 -1.40
CA ARG A 16 9.91 23.01 -0.18
C ARG A 16 10.78 24.17 0.31
N ALA A 17 12.11 24.04 0.25
CA ALA A 17 13.03 25.10 0.67
C ALA A 17 12.86 26.35 -0.21
N MET A 18 12.78 26.18 -1.53
CA MET A 18 12.53 27.27 -2.48
C MET A 18 11.17 27.93 -2.25
N LEU A 19 10.14 27.15 -1.93
CA LEU A 19 8.78 27.64 -1.66
C LEU A 19 8.59 28.15 -0.24
N ARG A 20 9.61 28.06 0.63
CA ARG A 20 9.48 28.45 2.04
C ARG A 20 8.94 29.88 2.23
N PRO A 21 9.42 30.92 1.50
CA PRO A 21 8.89 32.27 1.65
C PRO A 21 7.39 32.37 1.41
N VAL A 22 6.89 31.64 0.41
CA VAL A 22 5.46 31.60 0.07
C VAL A 22 4.66 30.84 1.14
N LEU A 23 5.18 29.70 1.61
CA LEU A 23 4.51 28.89 2.62
C LEU A 23 4.43 29.59 3.99
N THR A 24 5.43 30.38 4.35
CA THR A 24 5.47 31.12 5.63
C THR A 24 4.81 32.50 5.57
N SER A 25 4.41 32.96 4.38
CA SER A 25 3.77 34.27 4.19
C SER A 25 2.38 34.36 4.86
N ARG A 26 1.76 35.55 4.85
CA ARG A 26 0.38 35.77 5.34
C ARG A 26 -0.71 35.39 4.33
N LEU A 27 -0.37 34.62 3.29
CA LEU A 27 -1.35 34.14 2.31
C LEU A 27 -2.44 33.26 2.95
N PRO A 28 -3.66 33.23 2.36
CA PRO A 28 -4.71 32.35 2.83
C PRO A 28 -4.27 30.88 2.73
N LEU A 29 -4.68 30.09 3.72
CA LEU A 29 -4.29 28.67 3.85
C LEU A 29 -4.57 27.86 2.58
N ARG A 30 -5.72 28.13 1.93
CA ARG A 30 -6.11 27.50 0.66
C ARG A 30 -5.09 27.72 -0.47
N ALA A 31 -4.54 28.92 -0.61
CA ALA A 31 -3.54 29.21 -1.64
C ALA A 31 -2.23 28.45 -1.38
N LYS A 32 -1.78 28.43 -0.12
CA LYS A 32 -0.59 27.65 0.27
C LYS A 32 -0.78 26.16 0.02
N LEU A 33 -1.98 25.64 0.31
CA LEU A 33 -2.35 24.25 0.05
C LEU A 33 -2.29 23.91 -1.43
N SER A 34 -2.80 24.79 -2.29
CA SER A 34 -2.70 24.62 -3.75
C SER A 34 -1.24 24.52 -4.18
N VAL A 35 -0.37 25.44 -3.74
CA VAL A 35 1.07 25.40 -4.04
C VAL A 35 1.74 24.11 -3.57
N TYR A 36 1.41 23.64 -2.36
CA TYR A 36 1.91 22.36 -1.86
C TYR A 36 1.45 21.18 -2.74
N LYS A 37 0.16 21.11 -3.10
CA LYS A 37 -0.41 20.04 -3.94
C LYS A 37 0.20 20.03 -5.34
N THR A 38 0.39 21.20 -5.95
CA THR A 38 0.89 21.29 -7.33
C THR A 38 2.39 21.05 -7.45
N TYR A 39 3.20 21.47 -6.47
CA TYR A 39 4.66 21.45 -6.62
C TYR A 39 5.36 20.44 -5.71
N VAL A 40 5.09 20.44 -4.41
CA VAL A 40 5.80 19.57 -3.46
C VAL A 40 5.28 18.13 -3.55
N ARG A 41 3.94 17.97 -3.55
CA ARG A 41 3.31 16.64 -3.64
C ARG A 41 3.59 15.99 -4.99
N SER A 42 3.54 16.74 -6.10
CA SER A 42 3.85 16.20 -7.43
C SER A 42 5.28 15.68 -7.50
N ARG A 43 6.27 16.41 -6.96
CA ARG A 43 7.66 15.93 -6.87
C ARG A 43 7.80 14.65 -6.04
N LEU A 44 7.07 14.53 -4.94
CA LEU A 44 7.08 13.33 -4.09
C LEU A 44 6.43 12.10 -4.75
N THR A 45 5.40 12.30 -5.59
CA THR A 45 4.48 11.22 -6.02
C THR A 45 4.48 10.95 -7.52
N TYR A 46 5.26 11.69 -8.31
CA TYR A 46 5.24 11.66 -9.78
C TYR A 46 5.22 10.26 -10.41
N ALA A 47 6.12 9.37 -9.98
CA ALA A 47 6.22 8.01 -10.53
C ALA A 47 5.79 6.93 -9.51
N ALA A 48 5.18 7.33 -8.40
CA ALA A 48 4.93 6.45 -7.26
C ALA A 48 4.15 5.16 -7.60
N PRO A 49 3.11 5.16 -8.47
CA PRO A 49 2.42 3.92 -8.84
C PRO A 49 3.33 2.81 -9.37
N ALA A 50 4.47 3.15 -9.99
CA ALA A 50 5.38 2.18 -10.58
C ALA A 50 6.38 1.57 -9.57
N TRP A 51 6.74 2.30 -8.51
CA TRP A 51 7.84 1.89 -7.60
C TRP A 51 7.45 1.81 -6.12
N TYR A 52 6.27 2.29 -5.73
CA TYR A 52 5.90 2.37 -4.31
C TYR A 52 5.69 1.00 -3.67
N SER A 53 5.23 -0.01 -4.42
CA SER A 53 5.13 -1.42 -3.96
C SER A 53 6.48 -1.98 -3.54
N LEU A 54 7.51 -1.67 -4.33
CA LEU A 54 8.88 -2.11 -4.16
C LEU A 54 9.61 -1.41 -3.00
N CYS A 55 8.99 -0.40 -2.36
CA CYS A 55 9.60 0.33 -1.26
C CYS A 55 9.45 -0.38 0.08
N SER A 56 10.53 -0.38 0.85
CA SER A 56 10.53 -0.86 2.23
C SER A 56 9.73 0.07 3.14
N PRO A 57 9.21 -0.41 4.29
CA PRO A 57 8.44 0.42 5.23
C PRO A 57 9.23 1.64 5.71
N ALA A 58 10.55 1.50 5.91
CA ALA A 58 11.42 2.62 6.27
C ALA A 58 11.47 3.71 5.18
N GLN A 59 11.45 3.33 3.90
CA GLN A 59 11.42 4.26 2.77
C GLN A 59 10.06 4.96 2.66
N ARG A 60 8.96 4.23 2.83
CA ARG A 60 7.61 4.81 2.87
C ARG A 60 7.48 5.83 4.00
N SER A 61 8.02 5.52 5.18
CA SER A 61 8.06 6.44 6.31
C SER A 61 8.83 7.73 6.00
N LYS A 62 9.97 7.67 5.30
CA LYS A 62 10.70 8.89 4.86
C LYS A 62 9.85 9.81 3.97
N LEU A 63 9.06 9.24 3.06
CA LEU A 63 8.15 10.01 2.21
C LEU A 63 7.03 10.66 3.03
N GLN A 64 6.46 9.91 3.97
CA GLN A 64 5.43 10.42 4.89
C GLN A 64 5.99 11.56 5.76
N VAL A 65 7.23 11.43 6.25
CA VAL A 65 7.91 12.49 7.01
C VAL A 65 8.06 13.77 6.18
N GLN A 66 8.43 13.67 4.90
CA GLN A 66 8.50 14.87 4.05
C GLN A 66 7.15 15.55 3.85
N GLN A 67 6.06 14.77 3.70
CA GLN A 67 4.71 15.32 3.68
C GLN A 67 4.42 16.04 4.99
N ASN A 68 4.58 15.39 6.14
CA ASN A 68 4.28 15.94 7.47
C ASN A 68 5.04 17.24 7.74
N VAL A 69 6.34 17.27 7.39
CA VAL A 69 7.18 18.47 7.53
C VAL A 69 6.68 19.60 6.65
N SER A 70 6.23 19.31 5.43
CA SER A 70 5.67 20.32 4.53
C SER A 70 4.35 20.89 5.06
N LEU A 71 3.45 20.04 5.57
CA LEU A 71 2.17 20.45 6.14
C LEU A 71 2.35 21.31 7.40
N ARG A 72 3.34 20.98 8.24
CA ARG A 72 3.70 21.81 9.41
C ARG A 72 4.19 23.19 9.01
N VAL A 73 5.10 23.29 8.04
CA VAL A 73 5.59 24.60 7.57
C VAL A 73 4.46 25.43 6.99
N LEU A 74 3.55 24.80 6.25
CA LEU A 74 2.40 25.45 5.64
C LEU A 74 1.42 26.01 6.66
N THR A 75 1.16 25.27 7.73
CA THR A 75 0.23 25.66 8.81
C THR A 75 0.88 26.56 9.86
N GLY A 76 2.21 26.57 9.94
CA GLY A 76 2.92 27.24 11.04
C GLY A 76 2.71 26.56 12.40
N ALA A 77 2.26 25.29 12.40
CA ALA A 77 1.91 24.58 13.62
C ALA A 77 3.14 24.29 14.50
N GLY A 78 3.02 24.57 15.80
CA GLY A 78 4.04 24.27 16.80
C GLY A 78 4.30 22.77 16.99
N ARG A 79 5.43 22.42 17.61
CA ARG A 79 5.86 21.03 17.82
C ARG A 79 4.85 20.19 18.62
N TYR A 80 4.07 20.83 19.49
CA TYR A 80 3.07 20.20 20.36
C TYR A 80 1.80 19.72 19.62
N VAL A 81 1.48 20.29 18.45
CA VAL A 81 0.34 19.83 17.63
C VAL A 81 0.73 18.50 16.99
N ARG A 82 -0.10 17.46 17.09
CA ARG A 82 0.19 16.16 16.48
C ARG A 82 0.02 16.19 14.95
N ASN A 83 0.79 15.37 14.22
CA ASN A 83 0.77 15.36 12.74
C ASN A 83 -0.57 14.87 12.15
N ASP A 84 -1.21 13.92 12.83
CA ASP A 84 -2.52 13.37 12.49
C ASP A 84 -3.63 14.43 12.54
N VAL A 85 -3.61 15.30 13.56
CA VAL A 85 -4.53 16.44 13.68
C VAL A 85 -4.36 17.40 12.51
N ILE A 86 -3.12 17.76 12.17
CA ILE A 86 -2.82 18.65 11.03
C ILE A 86 -3.33 18.03 9.71
N ALA A 87 -3.08 16.74 9.49
CA ALA A 87 -3.52 16.07 8.27
C ALA A 87 -5.06 16.01 8.17
N ARG A 88 -5.74 15.75 9.30
CA ARG A 88 -7.20 15.70 9.41
C ARG A 88 -7.84 17.07 9.14
N ASP A 89 -7.34 18.13 9.78
CA ASP A 89 -7.87 19.48 9.63
C ASP A 89 -7.70 20.02 8.20
N LEU A 90 -6.59 19.66 7.55
CA LEU A 90 -6.33 20.02 6.15
C LEU A 90 -7.02 19.10 5.14
N GLN A 91 -7.67 18.01 5.59
CA GLN A 91 -8.27 16.97 4.77
C GLN A 91 -7.30 16.43 3.70
N ILE A 92 -6.06 16.16 4.11
CA ILE A 92 -5.02 15.67 3.22
C ILE A 92 -4.83 14.17 3.44
N PRO A 93 -4.98 13.33 2.39
CA PRO A 93 -4.68 11.92 2.50
C PRO A 93 -3.19 11.69 2.74
N SER A 94 -2.88 10.57 3.38
CA SER A 94 -1.50 10.11 3.54
C SER A 94 -0.83 9.89 2.18
N VAL A 95 0.50 9.82 2.15
CA VAL A 95 1.22 9.53 0.90
C VAL A 95 0.77 8.19 0.33
N GLU A 96 0.56 7.20 1.19
CA GLU A 96 0.12 5.86 0.80
C GLU A 96 -1.26 5.87 0.14
N GLU A 97 -2.28 6.41 0.80
CA GLU A 97 -3.63 6.53 0.26
C GLU A 97 -3.66 7.27 -1.07
N PHE A 98 -2.89 8.37 -1.17
CA PHE A 98 -2.82 9.14 -2.39
C PHE A 98 -2.18 8.35 -3.54
N VAL A 99 -1.12 7.59 -3.26
CA VAL A 99 -0.43 6.76 -4.26
C VAL A 99 -1.30 5.59 -4.68
N VAL A 100 -2.01 4.92 -3.76
CA VAL A 100 -2.98 3.86 -4.08
C VAL A 100 -4.08 4.42 -4.98
N GLY A 101 -4.67 5.57 -4.64
CA GLY A 101 -5.68 6.21 -5.49
C GLY A 101 -5.15 6.65 -6.85
N LEU A 102 -3.88 7.05 -6.94
CA LEU A 102 -3.23 7.35 -8.21
C LEU A 102 -2.98 6.09 -9.05
N ALA A 103 -2.54 5.01 -8.42
CA ALA A 103 -2.32 3.71 -9.06
C ALA A 103 -3.63 3.15 -9.61
N ARG A 104 -4.72 3.14 -8.83
CA ARG A 104 -6.06 2.72 -9.29
C ARG A 104 -6.44 3.44 -10.59
N ARG A 105 -6.47 4.77 -10.55
CA ARG A 105 -6.81 5.59 -11.74
C ARG A 105 -5.89 5.36 -12.93
N MET A 106 -4.59 5.13 -12.69
CA MET A 106 -3.62 4.88 -13.76
C MET A 106 -3.88 3.53 -14.43
N PHE A 107 -4.04 2.47 -13.65
CA PHE A 107 -4.30 1.13 -14.17
C PHE A 107 -5.69 1.02 -14.79
N ASP A 108 -6.71 1.60 -14.17
CA ASP A 108 -8.07 1.66 -14.74
C ASP A 108 -8.05 2.33 -16.12
N ARG A 109 -7.34 3.46 -16.26
CA ARG A 109 -7.20 4.13 -17.56
C ARG A 109 -6.45 3.30 -18.59
N ALA A 110 -5.42 2.56 -18.16
CA ALA A 110 -4.65 1.70 -19.04
C ALA A 110 -5.50 0.51 -19.54
N ASP A 111 -6.30 -0.09 -18.66
CA ASP A 111 -7.13 -1.25 -18.95
C ASP A 111 -8.36 -0.89 -19.81
N HIS A 112 -8.95 0.31 -19.63
CA HIS A 112 -10.06 0.81 -20.45
C HIS A 112 -9.59 1.61 -21.69
N GLY A 113 -8.28 1.67 -21.94
CA GLY A 113 -7.71 2.42 -23.04
C GLY A 113 -7.96 1.76 -24.41
N PRO A 114 -7.94 2.54 -25.51
CA PRO A 114 -8.08 2.01 -26.87
C PRO A 114 -6.87 1.18 -27.32
N HIS A 115 -5.76 1.22 -26.57
CA HIS A 115 -4.52 0.58 -26.93
C HIS A 115 -4.36 -0.76 -26.21
N ARG A 116 -4.53 -1.87 -26.96
CA ARG A 116 -4.45 -3.24 -26.42
C ARG A 116 -3.12 -3.57 -25.72
N HIS A 117 -2.01 -3.00 -26.18
CA HIS A 117 -0.69 -3.21 -25.55
C HIS A 117 -0.53 -2.47 -24.21
N LEU A 118 -1.42 -1.52 -23.92
CA LEU A 118 -1.45 -0.82 -22.63
C LEU A 118 -2.39 -1.49 -21.62
N GLN A 119 -3.24 -2.41 -22.08
CA GLN A 119 -4.07 -3.21 -21.20
C GLN A 119 -3.16 -4.20 -20.46
N ASN A 120 -3.30 -4.33 -19.14
CA ASN A 120 -2.51 -5.25 -18.32
C ASN A 120 -0.98 -4.99 -18.28
N ILE A 121 -0.51 -3.73 -18.39
CA ILE A 121 0.93 -3.33 -18.35
C ILE A 121 1.71 -3.85 -17.12
N ALA A 122 1.04 -4.26 -16.06
CA ALA A 122 1.65 -4.91 -14.92
C ALA A 122 0.72 -6.04 -14.46
N PRO A 123 1.02 -7.32 -14.73
CA PRO A 123 0.17 -8.42 -14.28
C PRO A 123 0.15 -8.49 -12.75
N LEU A 124 -0.98 -8.96 -12.20
CA LEU A 124 -1.06 -9.42 -10.81
C LEU A 124 -0.30 -10.75 -10.69
N HIS A 125 0.19 -11.09 -9.49
CA HIS A 125 0.75 -12.41 -9.24
C HIS A 125 -0.23 -13.50 -9.66
N THR A 126 0.25 -14.49 -10.40
CA THR A 126 -0.54 -15.66 -10.76
C THR A 126 -0.66 -16.63 -9.57
N ARG A 127 0.32 -16.63 -8.66
CA ARG A 127 0.31 -17.40 -7.41
C ARG A 127 1.21 -16.73 -6.36
N PRO A 128 0.74 -16.45 -5.13
CA PRO A 128 1.62 -15.97 -4.07
C PRO A 128 2.57 -17.10 -3.58
N PRO A 129 3.89 -16.89 -3.49
CA PRO A 129 4.73 -15.96 -4.22
C PRO A 129 5.36 -16.60 -5.47
N ASP A 130 5.16 -15.98 -6.64
CA ASP A 130 5.87 -16.34 -7.88
C ASP A 130 7.39 -16.21 -7.64
N ALA A 131 8.17 -17.05 -8.34
CA ALA A 131 9.55 -17.48 -8.07
C ALA A 131 10.65 -16.43 -7.73
N THR A 132 10.34 -15.13 -7.73
CA THR A 132 11.28 -14.03 -7.44
C THR A 132 11.03 -13.32 -6.10
N GLY A 133 9.88 -13.53 -5.45
CA GLY A 133 9.55 -12.95 -4.13
C GLY A 133 9.53 -11.40 -4.07
N ARG A 134 9.48 -10.72 -5.22
CA ARG A 134 9.46 -9.25 -5.30
C ARG A 134 8.02 -8.76 -5.51
N PRO A 135 7.60 -7.68 -4.83
CA PRO A 135 6.26 -7.13 -5.01
C PRO A 135 6.13 -6.44 -6.37
N LEU A 136 4.98 -6.59 -7.01
CA LEU A 136 4.63 -5.99 -8.28
C LEU A 136 3.93 -4.64 -8.06
N PRO A 137 3.92 -3.73 -9.05
CA PRO A 137 3.24 -2.43 -8.94
C PRO A 137 1.74 -2.53 -8.63
N ARG A 138 1.05 -3.57 -9.13
CA ARG A 138 -0.39 -3.79 -8.88
C ARG A 138 -0.70 -4.30 -7.48
N ASP A 139 0.28 -4.82 -6.73
CA ASP A 139 0.06 -5.29 -5.35
C ASP A 139 -0.35 -4.17 -4.40
N LEU A 140 -0.12 -2.91 -4.78
CA LEU A 140 -0.65 -1.76 -4.04
C LEU A 140 -2.17 -1.70 -4.02
N LEU A 141 -2.82 -2.39 -4.96
CA LEU A 141 -4.27 -2.43 -5.09
C LEU A 141 -4.88 -3.61 -4.34
N SER A 142 -4.07 -4.62 -4.03
CA SER A 142 -4.49 -5.76 -3.23
C SER A 142 -4.73 -5.27 -1.81
N ASP A 143 -5.99 -5.19 -1.40
CA ASP A 143 -6.33 -4.84 -0.04
C ASP A 143 -5.79 -5.95 0.89
N PRO A 144 -4.93 -5.67 1.88
CA PRO A 144 -4.40 -6.68 2.79
C PRO A 144 -5.50 -7.34 3.64
N THR A 145 -6.71 -6.78 3.64
CA THR A 145 -7.88 -7.28 4.36
C THR A 145 -8.55 -8.46 3.64
N ALA A 146 -8.41 -8.57 2.32
CA ALA A 146 -9.04 -9.64 1.55
C ALA A 146 -8.42 -11.03 1.81
N GLU A 147 -7.18 -11.09 2.29
CA GLU A 147 -6.54 -12.35 2.67
C GLU A 147 -6.99 -12.88 4.04
N ILE A 148 -7.66 -12.05 4.87
CA ILE A 148 -8.14 -12.42 6.20
C ILE A 148 -9.57 -13.01 6.15
N GLU A 149 -10.33 -12.76 5.09
CA GLU A 149 -11.69 -13.29 4.87
C GLU A 149 -11.72 -14.51 3.94
N MET A 150 -10.65 -15.33 3.93
CA MET A 150 -10.81 -16.71 3.49
C MET A 150 -11.80 -17.39 4.45
N PRO A 151 -12.97 -17.89 4.01
CA PRO A 151 -13.83 -18.66 4.88
C PRO A 151 -13.04 -19.91 5.28
N VAL A 152 -12.69 -20.01 6.57
CA VAL A 152 -12.38 -21.28 7.20
C VAL A 152 -13.59 -22.14 6.92
N GLN A 153 -13.51 -22.97 5.88
CA GLN A 153 -14.42 -24.07 5.67
C GLN A 153 -14.22 -24.97 6.89
N THR A 154 -15.01 -24.71 7.93
CA THR A 154 -15.28 -25.70 8.95
C THR A 154 -15.91 -26.83 8.15
N ALA A 155 -15.12 -27.85 7.85
CA ALA A 155 -15.59 -29.08 7.27
C ALA A 155 -16.64 -29.63 8.24
N SER A 156 -17.90 -29.31 7.97
CA SER A 156 -19.06 -29.97 8.56
C SER A 156 -19.12 -31.35 7.94
N LEU A 157 -18.28 -32.25 8.44
CA LEU A 157 -18.50 -33.68 8.34
C LEU A 157 -19.51 -34.03 9.43
N ALA A 158 -20.78 -34.14 9.02
CA ALA A 158 -21.78 -34.87 9.77
C ALA A 158 -21.23 -36.28 10.10
N PRO A 159 -21.51 -36.84 11.29
CA PRO A 159 -21.06 -38.18 11.63
C PRO A 159 -21.75 -39.18 10.69
N GLN A 160 -20.99 -39.82 9.81
CA GLN A 160 -21.46 -41.00 9.10
C GLN A 160 -21.49 -42.16 10.07
N ASN A 161 -22.66 -42.79 10.21
CA ASN A 161 -22.88 -44.03 10.94
C ASN A 161 -21.79 -45.05 10.56
N THR A 162 -20.93 -45.37 11.51
CA THR A 162 -20.02 -46.51 11.44
C THR A 162 -20.73 -47.75 11.96
N ASP A 163 -21.74 -48.20 11.23
CA ASP A 163 -22.35 -49.52 11.41
C ASP A 163 -22.19 -50.29 10.10
N ASP A 164 -20.96 -50.78 9.85
CA ASP A 164 -20.69 -51.97 9.02
C ASP A 164 -19.17 -52.13 8.83
N ILE A 165 -18.50 -52.67 9.85
CA ILE A 165 -17.18 -53.29 9.68
C ILE A 165 -17.32 -54.75 10.15
N PRO A 166 -17.14 -55.75 9.27
CA PRO A 166 -17.14 -57.14 9.71
C PRO A 166 -15.91 -57.40 10.59
N ARG A 167 -16.14 -57.88 11.82
CA ARG A 167 -15.07 -58.21 12.77
C ARG A 167 -14.12 -59.28 12.18
N PRO A 168 -12.79 -59.13 12.31
CA PRO A 168 -11.86 -60.18 11.93
C PRO A 168 -12.02 -61.38 12.88
N ARG A 169 -12.20 -62.57 12.32
CA ARG A 169 -12.18 -63.84 13.07
C ARG A 169 -10.78 -64.07 13.62
N PHE A 170 -10.58 -63.86 14.91
CA PHE A 170 -9.37 -64.30 15.60
C PHE A 170 -9.29 -65.83 15.59
N ARG A 171 -8.28 -66.36 14.90
CA ARG A 171 -7.95 -67.79 14.91
C ARG A 171 -7.20 -68.07 16.21
N VAL A 172 -7.83 -68.81 17.13
CA VAL A 172 -7.20 -69.27 18.37
C VAL A 172 -6.11 -70.28 18.00
N ILE A 173 -4.86 -69.97 18.34
CA ILE A 173 -3.72 -70.89 18.20
C ILE A 173 -3.64 -71.71 19.50
N PRO A 174 -3.64 -73.06 19.47
CA PRO A 174 -3.46 -73.85 20.67
C PRO A 174 -1.99 -73.86 21.10
N ALA A 175 -1.76 -73.71 22.40
CA ALA A 175 -0.45 -73.89 23.02
C ALA A 175 -0.01 -75.35 22.90
N ARG A 176 1.23 -75.58 22.43
CA ARG A 176 1.88 -76.91 22.46
C ARG A 176 2.57 -77.14 23.81
N PRO A 177 2.67 -78.40 24.28
CA PRO A 177 3.19 -78.77 25.59
C PRO A 177 4.70 -78.62 25.71
#